data_AF-M0QP78-F1
#
_entry.id   AF-M0QP78-F1
#
_cell.length_a   1.000
_cell.length_b   1.000
_cell.length_c   1.000
_cell.angle_alpha   90.00
_cell.angle_beta   90.00
_cell.angle_gamma   90.00
#
_symmetry.space_group_name_H-M   'P 1'
#
loop_
_entity.id
_entity.type
_entity.pdbx_description
1 polymer ?
#
loop_
_entity_poly.entity_id
_entity_poly.type
_entity_poly.pdbx_seq_one_letter_code
_entity_poly.pdbx_strand_id
1 'polypeptide(L)'
;MQSAVYAAVGQLVGQGHRETMTIPQVAEVAGVNPTSVYRRWGTMEVLLEEVAVAALTQGEPLPDHGDLARELDEWARIIADDIGRPKRRAYLRAMVSAREGLVEECPCWAIRREQADEMIGRARERTEATPSVRQVLDHIIAPLYHHAVFGLAVDGEYAADLVADVLRLATVDAEASAASR
;
A
#
# COMPACT_ATOMS: atom_id res chain seq x y z
N MET A 1 -11.68 19.42 7.14
CA MET A 1 -11.95 19.50 5.69
C MET A 1 -11.29 18.35 4.93
N GLN A 2 -9.96 18.29 4.78
CA GLN A 2 -9.25 17.27 4.00
C GLN A 2 -9.65 15.82 4.33
N SER A 3 -9.59 15.41 5.60
CA SER A 3 -9.99 14.06 6.03
C SER A 3 -11.44 13.70 5.69
N ALA A 4 -12.36 14.68 5.69
CA ALA A 4 -13.77 14.48 5.32
C ALA A 4 -13.94 14.32 3.81
N VAL A 5 -13.24 15.15 3.01
CA VAL A 5 -13.21 15.03 1.54
C VAL A 5 -12.65 13.67 1.13
N TYR A 6 -11.57 13.23 1.76
CA TYR A 6 -10.99 11.92 1.47
C TYR A 6 -11.99 10.81 1.82
N ALA A 7 -12.59 10.84 3.01
CA ALA A 7 -13.58 9.83 3.39
C ALA A 7 -14.75 9.76 2.40
N ALA A 8 -15.23 10.91 1.91
CA ALA A 8 -16.27 10.99 0.89
C ALA A 8 -15.87 10.36 -0.45
N VAL A 9 -14.64 10.60 -0.92
CA VAL A 9 -14.08 9.96 -2.12
C VAL A 9 -14.06 8.43 -1.95
N GLY A 10 -13.57 7.93 -0.82
CA GLY A 10 -13.57 6.49 -0.54
C GLY A 10 -14.98 5.88 -0.53
N GLN A 11 -15.95 6.59 0.05
CA GLN A 11 -17.36 6.17 0.09
C GLN A 11 -17.97 6.09 -1.31
N LEU A 12 -17.82 7.14 -2.12
CA LEU A 12 -18.40 7.24 -3.46
C LEU A 12 -17.84 6.17 -4.42
N VAL A 13 -16.55 5.89 -4.34
CA VAL A 13 -15.94 4.79 -5.12
C VAL A 13 -16.46 3.43 -4.65
N GLY A 14 -16.58 3.21 -3.34
CA GLY A 14 -17.14 1.97 -2.79
C GLY A 14 -18.54 1.63 -3.30
N GLN A 15 -19.30 2.65 -3.72
CA GLN A 15 -20.67 2.55 -4.24
C GLN A 15 -20.77 2.42 -5.77
N GLY A 16 -19.64 2.37 -6.50
CA GLY A 16 -19.62 2.15 -7.95
C GLY A 16 -19.87 3.40 -8.81
N HIS A 17 -19.84 4.60 -8.24
CA HIS A 17 -20.15 5.86 -8.95
C HIS A 17 -18.99 6.44 -9.77
N ARG A 18 -17.99 5.62 -10.17
CA ARG A 18 -16.73 6.07 -10.79
C ARG A 18 -16.96 7.04 -11.97
N GLU A 19 -17.79 6.64 -12.94
CA GLU A 19 -17.98 7.40 -14.17
C GLU A 19 -18.84 8.66 -13.98
N THR A 20 -19.48 8.79 -12.82
CA THR A 20 -20.38 9.89 -12.50
C THR A 20 -19.87 10.77 -11.36
N MET A 21 -18.69 10.48 -10.80
CA MET A 21 -18.19 11.15 -9.60
C MET A 21 -17.65 12.54 -9.93
N THR A 22 -18.23 13.55 -9.27
CA THR A 22 -17.91 14.96 -9.48
C THR A 22 -17.49 15.63 -8.18
N ILE A 23 -16.72 16.72 -8.27
CA ILE A 23 -16.32 17.50 -7.09
C ILE A 23 -17.53 17.98 -6.26
N PRO A 24 -18.65 18.44 -6.86
CA PRO A 24 -19.85 18.77 -6.11
C PRO A 24 -20.41 17.60 -5.29
N GLN A 25 -20.48 16.39 -5.83
CA GLN A 25 -20.95 15.21 -5.08
C GLN A 25 -20.00 14.85 -3.94
N VAL A 26 -18.68 14.91 -4.17
CA VAL A 26 -17.70 14.69 -3.10
C VAL A 26 -17.88 15.75 -2.00
N ALA A 27 -18.07 17.01 -2.37
CA ALA A 27 -18.28 18.10 -1.43
C ALA A 27 -19.56 17.92 -0.61
N GLU A 28 -20.65 17.46 -1.25
CA GLU A 28 -21.91 17.11 -0.62
C GLU A 28 -21.74 15.99 0.41
N VAL A 29 -21.15 14.85 0.02
CA VAL A 29 -20.89 13.72 0.93
C VAL A 29 -19.94 14.10 2.06
N ALA A 30 -18.95 14.97 1.77
CA ALA A 30 -18.00 15.46 2.77
C ALA A 30 -18.55 16.55 3.69
N GLY A 31 -19.75 17.10 3.40
CA GLY A 31 -20.34 18.21 4.14
C GLY A 31 -19.53 19.52 4.04
N VAL A 32 -18.89 19.79 2.89
CA VAL A 32 -18.05 20.97 2.65
C VAL A 32 -18.54 21.77 1.45
N ASN A 33 -18.10 23.03 1.34
CA ASN A 33 -18.42 23.85 0.17
C ASN A 33 -17.62 23.39 -1.07
N PRO A 34 -18.24 23.17 -2.25
CA PRO A 34 -17.56 22.77 -3.48
C PRO A 34 -16.42 23.70 -3.92
N THR A 35 -16.57 25.01 -3.75
CA THR A 35 -15.52 26.00 -4.09
C THR A 35 -14.25 25.78 -3.27
N SER A 36 -14.38 25.32 -2.02
CA SER A 36 -13.22 24.98 -1.17
C SER A 36 -12.48 23.74 -1.68
N VAL A 37 -13.20 22.80 -2.32
CA VAL A 37 -12.61 21.61 -2.94
C VAL A 37 -11.92 21.99 -4.25
N TYR A 38 -12.60 22.72 -5.14
CA TYR A 38 -12.00 23.22 -6.38
C TYR A 38 -10.74 24.06 -6.15
N ARG A 39 -10.74 24.97 -5.17
CA ARG A 39 -9.57 25.81 -4.90
C ARG A 39 -8.34 25.01 -4.47
N ARG A 40 -8.55 23.88 -3.79
CA ARG A 40 -7.45 23.09 -3.22
C ARG A 40 -6.94 22.01 -4.17
N TRP A 41 -7.85 21.30 -4.84
CA TRP A 41 -7.48 20.16 -5.68
C TRP A 41 -7.63 20.46 -7.18
N GLY A 42 -8.44 21.44 -7.57
CA GLY A 42 -8.66 21.79 -8.97
C GLY A 42 -9.56 20.78 -9.69
N THR A 43 -9.11 19.54 -9.82
CA THR A 43 -9.80 18.47 -10.55
C THR A 43 -10.01 17.21 -9.71
N MET A 44 -10.84 16.29 -10.21
CA MET A 44 -11.11 15.03 -9.53
C MET A 44 -9.88 14.11 -9.53
N GLU A 45 -9.08 14.15 -10.60
CA GLU A 45 -7.86 13.36 -10.76
C GLU A 45 -6.83 13.72 -9.68
N VAL A 46 -6.54 15.01 -9.52
CA VAL A 46 -5.62 15.52 -8.48
C VAL A 46 -6.13 15.16 -7.08
N LEU A 47 -7.44 15.27 -6.84
CA LEU A 47 -8.02 14.86 -5.56
C LEU A 47 -7.84 13.37 -5.30
N LEU A 48 -8.07 12.51 -6.29
CA LEU A 48 -7.91 11.06 -6.18
C LEU A 48 -6.44 10.66 -5.95
N GLU A 49 -5.50 11.33 -6.61
CA GLU A 49 -4.06 11.14 -6.39
C GLU A 49 -3.65 11.52 -4.97
N GLU A 50 -4.07 12.69 -4.48
CA GLU A 50 -3.78 13.13 -3.12
C GLU A 50 -4.42 12.20 -2.08
N VAL A 51 -5.67 11.75 -2.31
CA VAL A 51 -6.34 10.77 -1.47
C VAL A 51 -5.54 9.48 -1.41
N ALA A 52 -4.99 9.02 -2.54
CA ALA A 52 -4.14 7.84 -2.60
C ALA A 52 -2.82 8.04 -1.83
N VAL A 53 -2.14 9.17 -1.99
CA VAL A 53 -0.92 9.48 -1.23
C VAL A 53 -1.20 9.50 0.26
N ALA A 54 -2.16 10.31 0.70
CA ALA A 54 -2.49 10.49 2.10
C ALA A 54 -3.07 9.23 2.75
N ALA A 55 -3.74 8.41 1.95
CA ALA A 55 -4.04 7.06 2.34
C ALA A 55 -2.74 6.37 2.81
N LEU A 56 -1.74 6.30 1.94
CA LEU A 56 -0.56 5.42 2.06
C LEU A 56 0.59 5.96 2.92
N THR A 57 0.53 7.21 3.37
CA THR A 57 1.57 7.90 4.15
C THR A 57 1.22 8.06 5.64
N GLN A 58 0.77 7.01 6.33
CA GLN A 58 0.88 7.02 7.79
C GLN A 58 2.31 6.55 8.15
N GLY A 59 3.15 7.53 8.50
CA GLY A 59 4.56 7.39 8.84
C GLY A 59 4.78 6.73 10.20
N GLU A 60 4.40 5.46 10.29
CA GLU A 60 4.85 4.61 11.39
C GLU A 60 6.33 4.27 11.15
N PRO A 61 7.18 4.35 12.20
CA PRO A 61 8.58 3.98 12.07
C PRO A 61 8.69 2.53 11.62
N LEU A 62 9.66 2.24 10.74
CA LEU A 62 9.89 0.88 10.32
C LEU A 62 10.32 0.04 11.52
N PRO A 63 9.85 -1.23 11.62
CA PRO A 63 10.38 -2.16 12.59
C PRO A 63 11.91 -2.25 12.45
N ASP A 64 12.62 -2.17 13.56
CA ASP A 64 14.08 -2.30 13.64
C ASP A 64 14.40 -3.17 14.86
N HIS A 65 14.45 -4.48 14.64
CA HIS A 65 14.68 -5.49 15.67
C HIS A 65 16.04 -6.16 15.53
N GLY A 66 16.80 -5.84 14.49
CA GLY A 66 18.09 -6.48 14.19
C GLY A 66 17.96 -7.87 13.55
N ASP A 67 16.77 -8.22 13.07
CA ASP A 67 16.46 -9.52 12.43
C ASP A 67 15.46 -9.29 11.29
N LEU A 68 15.85 -9.55 10.05
CA LEU A 68 15.02 -9.23 8.88
C LEU A 68 13.69 -9.99 8.88
N ALA A 69 13.69 -11.25 9.33
CA ALA A 69 12.50 -12.08 9.32
C ALA A 69 11.42 -11.48 10.24
N ARG A 70 11.80 -11.10 11.46
CA ARG A 70 10.93 -10.43 12.41
C ARG A 70 10.51 -9.05 11.95
N GLU A 71 11.42 -8.28 11.36
CA GLU A 71 11.11 -6.95 10.82
C GLU A 71 10.07 -7.05 9.68
N LEU A 72 10.22 -8.00 8.75
CA LEU A 72 9.27 -8.23 7.65
C LEU A 72 7.92 -8.75 8.14
N ASP A 73 7.88 -9.67 9.11
CA ASP A 73 6.63 -10.18 9.69
C ASP A 73 5.82 -9.05 10.36
N GLU A 74 6.47 -8.24 11.19
CA GLU A 74 5.80 -7.10 11.85
C GLU A 74 5.32 -6.07 10.83
N TRP A 75 6.17 -5.71 9.86
CA TRP A 75 5.80 -4.77 8.80
C TRP A 75 4.62 -5.27 7.97
N ALA A 76 4.62 -6.55 7.56
CA ALA A 76 3.53 -7.14 6.79
C ALA A 76 2.21 -7.18 7.58
N ARG A 77 2.25 -7.49 8.88
CA ARG A 77 1.08 -7.48 9.77
C ARG A 77 0.52 -6.07 9.97
N ILE A 78 1.38 -5.07 10.19
CA ILE A 78 0.97 -3.66 10.26
C ILE A 78 0.22 -3.26 8.99
N ILE A 79 0.74 -3.64 7.82
CA ILE A 79 0.10 -3.37 6.54
C ILE A 79 -1.24 -4.09 6.43
N ALA A 80 -1.30 -5.38 6.76
CA ALA A 80 -2.52 -6.18 6.70
C ALA A 80 -3.62 -5.61 7.60
N ASP A 81 -3.28 -5.24 8.84
CA ASP A 81 -4.20 -4.61 9.79
C ASP A 81 -4.71 -3.25 9.28
N ASP A 82 -3.84 -2.44 8.69
CA ASP A 82 -4.23 -1.15 8.15
C ASP A 82 -5.17 -1.29 6.95
N ILE A 83 -4.80 -2.07 5.93
CA ILE A 83 -5.62 -2.27 4.72
C ILE A 83 -6.86 -3.12 4.98
N GLY A 84 -6.87 -3.90 6.06
CA GLY A 84 -8.02 -4.63 6.56
C GLY A 84 -9.17 -3.72 6.98
N ARG A 85 -8.88 -2.49 7.45
CA ARG A 85 -9.88 -1.52 7.91
C ARG A 85 -10.79 -1.06 6.75
N PRO A 86 -12.13 -1.01 6.92
CA PRO A 86 -13.07 -0.69 5.84
C PRO A 86 -12.76 0.62 5.09
N LYS A 87 -12.47 1.70 5.83
CA LYS A 87 -12.12 3.01 5.26
C LYS A 87 -10.87 2.93 4.38
N ARG A 88 -9.90 2.15 4.83
CA ARG A 88 -8.59 1.99 4.21
C ARG A 88 -8.67 1.18 2.92
N ARG A 89 -9.44 0.09 2.96
CA ARG A 89 -9.80 -0.71 1.79
C ARG A 89 -10.52 0.10 0.71
N ALA A 90 -11.47 0.94 1.11
CA ALA A 90 -12.20 1.82 0.20
C ALA A 90 -11.25 2.79 -0.53
N TYR A 91 -10.23 3.32 0.14
CA TYR A 91 -9.21 4.16 -0.49
C TYR A 91 -8.36 3.44 -1.53
N LEU A 92 -7.90 2.22 -1.24
CA LEU A 92 -7.13 1.44 -2.21
C LEU A 92 -7.96 1.14 -3.46
N ARG A 93 -9.24 0.80 -3.28
CA ARG A 93 -10.17 0.59 -4.41
C ARG A 93 -10.43 1.88 -5.19
N ALA A 94 -10.51 3.02 -4.52
CA ALA A 94 -10.62 4.34 -5.14
C ALA A 94 -9.41 4.66 -6.02
N MET A 95 -8.21 4.47 -5.48
CA MET A 95 -6.95 4.68 -6.21
C MET A 95 -6.87 3.79 -7.46
N VAL A 96 -7.20 2.49 -7.35
CA VAL A 96 -7.18 1.58 -8.51
C VAL A 96 -8.23 1.99 -9.53
N SER A 97 -9.43 2.36 -9.07
CA SER A 97 -10.52 2.80 -9.95
C SER A 97 -10.24 4.14 -10.63
N ALA A 98 -9.34 4.98 -10.10
CA ALA A 98 -8.96 6.25 -10.73
C ALA A 98 -8.08 6.06 -11.99
N ARG A 99 -7.53 4.86 -12.21
CA ARG A 99 -6.59 4.60 -13.31
C ARG A 99 -7.31 4.14 -14.56
N GLU A 100 -6.96 4.74 -15.70
CA GLU A 100 -7.50 4.37 -17.02
C GLU A 100 -6.49 3.56 -17.86
N GLY A 101 -5.19 3.74 -17.61
CA GLY A 101 -4.12 3.05 -18.31
C GLY A 101 -2.99 2.60 -17.38
N LEU A 102 -1.91 2.11 -17.98
CA LEU A 102 -0.69 1.84 -17.24
C LEU A 102 -0.17 3.16 -16.65
N VAL A 103 0.23 3.11 -15.38
CA VAL A 103 0.89 4.22 -14.70
C VAL A 103 2.39 3.97 -14.68
N GLU A 104 3.18 4.99 -14.98
CA GLU A 104 4.64 4.91 -14.86
C GLU A 104 5.06 4.86 -13.38
N GLU A 105 4.31 5.54 -12.51
CA GLU A 105 4.60 5.61 -11.08
C GLU A 105 3.34 5.32 -10.23
N CYS A 106 3.51 4.53 -9.16
CA CYS A 106 2.55 4.49 -8.05
C CYS A 106 3.24 5.00 -6.78
N PRO A 107 2.80 6.13 -6.19
CA PRO A 107 3.34 6.59 -4.90
C PRO A 107 3.23 5.51 -3.81
N CYS A 108 2.14 4.74 -3.82
CA CYS A 108 1.93 3.57 -2.96
C CYS A 108 3.09 2.56 -2.99
N TRP A 109 3.62 2.35 -4.18
CA TRP A 109 4.57 1.31 -4.49
C TRP A 109 5.99 1.85 -4.27
N ALA A 110 6.22 3.12 -4.59
CA ALA A 110 7.45 3.84 -4.28
C ALA A 110 7.72 3.85 -2.77
N ILE A 111 6.73 4.21 -1.95
CA ILE A 111 6.87 4.19 -0.48
C ILE A 111 7.20 2.78 0.03
N ARG A 112 6.47 1.75 -0.42
CA ARG A 112 6.75 0.37 0.00
C ARG A 112 8.11 -0.13 -0.47
N ARG A 113 8.57 0.34 -1.63
CA ARG A 113 9.92 0.06 -2.15
C ARG A 113 10.98 0.67 -1.27
N GLU A 114 10.86 1.94 -0.91
CA GLU A 114 11.80 2.64 -0.02
C GLU A 114 11.88 1.95 1.33
N GLN A 115 10.73 1.59 1.90
CA GLN A 115 10.66 0.85 3.16
C GLN A 115 11.35 -0.51 3.10
N ALA A 116 11.07 -1.29 2.06
CA ALA A 116 11.71 -2.59 1.86
C ALA A 116 13.22 -2.46 1.61
N ASP A 117 13.64 -1.44 0.87
CA ASP A 117 15.06 -1.17 0.59
C ASP A 117 15.82 -0.85 1.88
N GLU A 118 15.23 -0.06 2.78
CA GLU A 118 15.84 0.26 4.08
C GLU A 118 16.02 -0.99 4.96
N MET A 119 14.99 -1.81 5.11
CA MET A 119 15.04 -3.05 5.92
C MET A 119 16.06 -4.04 5.34
N ILE A 120 16.05 -4.23 4.01
CA ILE A 120 17.02 -5.09 3.32
C ILE A 120 18.43 -4.53 3.42
N GLY A 121 18.61 -3.21 3.35
CA GLY A 121 19.88 -2.53 3.53
C GLY A 121 20.49 -2.85 4.90
N ARG A 122 19.72 -2.67 5.98
CA ARG A 122 20.17 -3.00 7.35
C ARG A 122 20.51 -4.49 7.49
N ALA A 123 19.70 -5.38 6.93
CA ALA A 123 19.96 -6.82 6.97
C ALA A 123 21.25 -7.23 6.24
N ARG A 124 21.55 -6.57 5.10
CA ARG A 124 22.81 -6.78 4.36
C ARG A 124 24.02 -6.31 5.16
N GLU A 125 23.93 -5.19 5.88
CA GLU A 125 24.99 -4.73 6.78
C GLU A 125 25.27 -5.75 7.90
N ARG A 126 24.23 -6.48 8.33
CA ARG A 126 24.33 -7.60 9.29
C ARG A 126 24.70 -8.94 8.63
N THR A 127 24.95 -8.98 7.33
CA THR A 127 25.33 -10.17 6.54
C THR A 127 24.26 -11.26 6.47
N GLU A 128 22.99 -10.91 6.70
CA GLU A 128 21.87 -11.84 6.57
C GLU A 128 21.61 -12.23 5.12
N ALA A 129 21.06 -13.43 4.90
CA ALA A 129 20.49 -13.79 3.60
C ALA A 129 19.22 -12.95 3.38
N THR A 130 19.16 -12.25 2.25
CA THR A 130 18.07 -11.30 1.97
C THR A 130 17.35 -11.64 0.67
N PRO A 131 16.01 -11.56 0.63
CA PRO A 131 15.31 -11.46 -0.64
C PRO A 131 15.65 -10.12 -1.30
N SER A 132 15.47 -10.04 -2.61
CA SER A 132 15.49 -8.76 -3.32
C SER A 132 14.29 -7.90 -2.94
N VAL A 133 14.44 -6.58 -3.03
CA VAL A 133 13.32 -5.63 -2.85
C VAL A 133 12.15 -5.97 -3.77
N ARG A 134 12.44 -6.42 -5.00
CA ARG A 134 11.41 -6.88 -5.94
C ARG A 134 10.66 -8.09 -5.41
N GLN A 135 11.34 -9.11 -4.88
CA GLN A 135 10.68 -10.27 -4.29
C GLN A 135 9.78 -9.86 -3.11
N VAL A 136 10.25 -8.97 -2.22
CA VAL A 136 9.41 -8.46 -1.11
C VAL A 136 8.15 -7.77 -1.64
N LEU A 137 8.29 -6.88 -2.63
CA LEU A 137 7.14 -6.18 -3.20
C LEU A 137 6.17 -7.12 -3.92
N ASP A 138 6.67 -8.01 -4.76
CA ASP A 138 5.86 -8.87 -5.62
C ASP A 138 5.18 -10.01 -4.84
N HIS A 139 5.77 -10.46 -3.74
CA HIS A 139 5.28 -11.62 -2.97
C HIS A 139 4.71 -11.30 -1.59
N ILE A 140 4.93 -10.09 -1.04
CA ILE A 140 4.25 -9.65 0.20
C ILE A 140 3.27 -8.52 -0.12
N ILE A 141 3.73 -7.44 -0.74
CA ILE A 141 2.90 -6.24 -0.92
C ILE A 141 1.81 -6.43 -1.97
N ALA A 142 2.14 -7.00 -3.14
CA ALA A 142 1.16 -7.22 -4.19
C ALA A 142 0.01 -8.15 -3.75
N PRO A 143 0.24 -9.31 -3.09
CA PRO A 143 -0.84 -10.16 -2.61
C PRO A 143 -1.71 -9.50 -1.53
N LEU A 144 -1.12 -8.75 -0.59
CA LEU A 144 -1.86 -7.99 0.42
C LEU A 144 -2.78 -6.94 -0.24
N TYR A 145 -2.26 -6.16 -1.19
CA TYR A 145 -3.05 -5.14 -1.88
C TYR A 145 -4.09 -5.75 -2.82
N HIS A 146 -3.78 -6.88 -3.46
CA HIS A 146 -4.77 -7.67 -4.21
C HIS A 146 -5.95 -8.04 -3.31
N HIS A 147 -5.70 -8.61 -2.13
CA HIS A 147 -6.78 -9.00 -1.22
C HIS A 147 -7.63 -7.79 -0.78
N ALA A 148 -6.98 -6.68 -0.43
CA ALA A 148 -7.70 -5.46 -0.08
C ALA A 148 -8.57 -4.94 -1.24
N VAL A 149 -8.02 -4.83 -2.45
CA VAL A 149 -8.73 -4.26 -3.61
C VAL A 149 -9.90 -5.15 -4.06
N PHE A 150 -9.70 -6.46 -4.09
CA PHE A 150 -10.73 -7.43 -4.48
C PHE A 150 -11.73 -7.76 -3.35
N GLY A 151 -11.53 -7.21 -2.15
CA GLY A 151 -12.42 -7.45 -1.02
C GLY A 151 -12.29 -8.86 -0.42
N LEU A 152 -11.16 -9.51 -0.63
CA LEU A 152 -10.84 -10.81 -0.03
C LEU A 152 -10.42 -10.64 1.44
N ALA A 153 -10.37 -11.75 2.18
CA ALA A 153 -9.87 -11.77 3.55
C ALA A 153 -8.39 -11.40 3.59
N VAL A 154 -7.99 -10.52 4.51
CA VAL A 154 -6.59 -10.14 4.74
C VAL A 154 -6.42 -9.92 6.24
N ASP A 155 -5.45 -10.61 6.82
CA ASP A 155 -5.15 -10.59 8.25
C ASP A 155 -3.66 -10.86 8.48
N GLY A 156 -3.25 -10.82 9.74
CA GLY A 156 -1.86 -11.05 10.14
C GLY A 156 -1.36 -12.48 9.93
N GLU A 157 -2.25 -13.47 9.84
CA GLU A 157 -1.86 -14.87 9.56
C GLU A 157 -1.47 -15.00 8.08
N TYR A 158 -2.32 -14.49 7.18
CA TYR A 158 -2.02 -14.43 5.76
C TYR A 158 -0.74 -13.63 5.48
N ALA A 159 -0.53 -12.51 6.18
CA ALA A 159 0.70 -11.72 6.06
C ALA A 159 1.96 -12.52 6.46
N ALA A 160 1.88 -13.29 7.55
CA ALA A 160 2.99 -14.10 8.04
C ALA A 160 3.36 -15.23 7.06
N ASP A 161 2.36 -15.86 6.44
CA ASP A 161 2.59 -16.91 5.43
C ASP A 161 3.36 -16.37 4.21
N LEU A 162 2.98 -15.18 3.72
CA LEU A 162 3.68 -14.51 2.61
C LEU A 162 5.13 -14.19 2.95
N VAL A 163 5.39 -13.76 4.19
CA VAL A 163 6.76 -13.49 4.66
C VAL A 163 7.57 -14.79 4.71
N ALA A 164 7.00 -15.88 5.24
CA ALA A 164 7.65 -17.18 5.28
C ALA A 164 7.97 -17.72 3.88
N ASP A 165 7.09 -17.52 2.89
CA ASP A 165 7.33 -17.86 1.49
C ASP A 165 8.52 -17.07 0.90
N VAL A 166 8.56 -15.75 1.12
CA VAL A 166 9.63 -14.89 0.59
C VAL A 166 10.98 -15.20 1.21
N LEU A 167 11.04 -15.46 2.52
CA LEU A 167 12.29 -15.82 3.19
C LEU A 167 12.85 -17.15 2.66
N ARG A 168 11.99 -18.11 2.30
CA ARG A 168 12.43 -19.34 1.64
C ARG A 168 13.08 -19.09 0.28
N LEU A 169 12.57 -18.14 -0.51
CA LEU A 169 13.20 -17.78 -1.79
C LEU A 169 14.63 -17.26 -1.59
N ALA A 170 14.86 -16.43 -0.56
CA ALA A 170 16.19 -15.90 -0.24
C ALA A 170 17.19 -17.00 0.13
N THR A 171 16.74 -18.04 0.87
CA THR A 171 17.61 -19.16 1.25
C THR A 171 18.02 -20.03 0.07
N VAL A 172 17.11 -20.28 -0.88
CA VAL A 172 17.40 -21.07 -2.08
C VAL A 172 18.40 -20.35 -2.98
N ASP A 173 18.25 -19.03 -3.17
CA ASP A 173 19.18 -18.22 -3.97
C ASP A 173 20.59 -18.18 -3.37
N ALA A 174 20.69 -18.17 -2.02
CA ALA A 174 21.97 -18.22 -1.31
C ALA A 174 22.66 -19.58 -1.46
N GLU A 175 21.92 -20.68 -1.32
CA GLU A 175 22.45 -22.04 -1.49
C GLU A 175 22.92 -22.30 -2.93
N ALA A 176 22.14 -21.88 -3.94
CA ALA A 176 22.51 -22.02 -5.35
C ALA A 176 23.78 -21.21 -5.70
N SER A 177 23.93 -20.01 -5.09
CA SER A 177 25.11 -19.17 -5.25
C SER A 177 26.36 -19.76 -4.57
N ALA A 178 26.19 -20.53 -3.49
CA ALA A 178 27.28 -21.23 -2.81
C ALA A 178 27.72 -22.50 -3.56
N ALA A 179 26.79 -23.24 -4.16
CA ALA A 179 27.07 -24.47 -4.91
C ALA A 179 27.76 -24.23 -6.28
N SER A 180 27.72 -23.00 -6.80
CA SER A 180 28.32 -22.61 -8.09
C SER A 180 29.76 -22.06 -7.97
N ARG A 181 30.36 -22.06 -6.76
CA ARG A 181 31.73 -21.62 -6.48
C ARG A 181 32.64 -22.81 -6.19
#